data_AF-A0A517DV29-F1
#
_entry.id   AF-A0A517DV29-F1
#
_cell.length_a   1.000
_cell.length_b   1.000
_cell.length_c   1.000
_cell.angle_alpha   90.00
_cell.angle_beta   90.00
_cell.angle_gamma   90.00
#
_symmetry.space_group_name_H-M   'P 1'
#
loop_
_entity.id
_entity.type
_entity.pdbx_description
1 polymer ?
#
loop_
_entity_poly.entity_id
_entity_poly.type
_entity_poly.pdbx_seq_one_letter_code
_entity_poly.pdbx_strand_id
1 'polypeptide(L)' 'MNLKQRILQLIKRLTFLGYCSFEIESIVKEAIGSTFVNNLNKSQELAVVQQLELYEQLGQNYLQTYSK' A
#
# COMPACT_ATOMS: atom_id res chain seq x y z
N MET A 1 -16.22 -3.53 -6.03
CA MET A 1 -14.96 -2.77 -6.28
C MET A 1 -13.86 -3.79 -6.53
N ASN A 2 -13.11 -3.69 -7.63
CA ASN A 2 -12.12 -4.70 -8.02
C ASN A 2 -10.85 -4.54 -7.17
N LEU A 3 -10.28 -5.61 -6.61
CA LEU A 3 -9.11 -5.54 -5.71
C LEU A 3 -7.92 -4.87 -6.39
N LYS A 4 -7.71 -5.12 -7.68
CA LYS A 4 -6.68 -4.43 -8.49
C LYS A 4 -6.85 -2.91 -8.51
N GLN A 5 -8.09 -2.44 -8.64
CA GLN A 5 -8.37 -1.00 -8.60
C GLN A 5 -8.14 -0.42 -7.20
N ARG A 6 -8.43 -1.20 -6.15
CA ARG A 6 -8.17 -0.80 -4.76
C ARG A 6 -6.67 -0.66 -4.49
N ILE A 7 -5.86 -1.61 -4.95
CA ILE A 7 -4.39 -1.55 -4.85
C ILE A 7 -3.86 -0.28 -5.53
N LEU A 8 -4.29 0.01 -6.76
CA LEU A 8 -3.88 1.21 -7.49
C LEU A 8 -4.28 2.51 -6.76
N GLN A 9 -5.46 2.55 -6.13
CA GLN A 9 -5.90 3.70 -5.34
C GLN A 9 -5.04 3.88 -4.08
N LEU A 10 -4.71 2.79 -3.38
CA LEU A 10 -3.88 2.83 -2.17
C LEU A 10 -2.45 3.26 -2.48
N ILE A 11 -1.88 2.76 -3.58
CA ILE A 11 -0.56 3.21 -4.06
C ILE A 11 -0.58 4.73 -4.28
N LYS A 12 -1.58 5.27 -5.00
CA LYS A 12 -1.71 6.72 -5.21
C LYS A 12 -1.84 7.51 -3.91
N ARG A 13 -2.57 6.98 -2.92
CA ARG A 13 -2.70 7.60 -1.60
C ARG A 13 -1.38 7.61 -0.84
N LEU A 14 -0.66 6.49 -0.82
CA LEU A 14 0.65 6.41 -0.19
C LEU A 14 1.63 7.38 -0.86
N THR A 15 1.64 7.48 -2.19
CA THR A 15 2.44 8.49 -2.88
C THR A 15 2.06 9.92 -2.45
N PHE A 16 0.76 10.21 -2.28
CA PHE A 16 0.30 11.51 -1.77
C PHE A 16 0.72 11.77 -0.32
N LEU A 17 0.82 10.74 0.51
CA LEU A 17 1.32 10.81 1.89
C LEU A 17 2.85 10.98 1.95
N GLY A 18 3.55 10.93 0.81
CA GLY A 18 5.00 11.13 0.72
C GLY A 18 5.83 9.85 0.60
N TYR A 19 5.20 8.68 0.49
CA TYR A 19 5.92 7.42 0.29
C TYR A 19 6.51 7.35 -1.11
N CYS A 20 7.79 7.00 -1.19
CA CYS A 20 8.51 6.76 -2.44
C CYS A 20 8.10 5.41 -3.05
N SER A 21 8.27 5.28 -4.37
CA SER A 21 7.97 4.03 -5.10
C SER A 21 8.67 2.81 -4.48
N PHE A 22 9.92 2.96 -4.05
CA PHE A 22 10.70 1.89 -3.41
C PHE A 22 10.11 1.44 -2.06
N GLU A 23 9.57 2.37 -1.28
CA GLU A 23 8.90 2.06 -0.01
C GLU A 23 7.61 1.28 -0.29
N ILE A 24 6.83 1.72 -1.28
CA ILE A 24 5.60 1.03 -1.71
C ILE A 24 5.94 -0.37 -2.23
N GLU A 25 7.00 -0.53 -3.02
CA GLU A 25 7.47 -1.84 -3.47
C GLU A 25 7.90 -2.73 -2.30
N SER A 26 8.55 -2.16 -1.28
CA SER A 26 8.93 -2.89 -0.07
C SER A 26 7.71 -3.36 0.71
N ILE A 27 6.69 -2.51 0.87
CA ILE A 27 5.41 -2.86 1.51
C ILE A 27 4.71 -4.01 0.77
N VAL A 28 4.67 -3.95 -0.56
CA VAL A 28 4.11 -5.03 -1.38
C VAL A 28 4.92 -6.32 -1.21
N LYS A 29 6.25 -6.21 -1.24
CA LYS A 29 7.15 -7.35 -1.02
C LYS A 29 6.97 -7.98 0.36
N GLU A 30 6.71 -7.20 1.40
CA GLU A 30 6.39 -7.71 2.73
C GLU A 30 5.06 -8.49 2.76
N ALA A 31 4.06 -8.05 1.98
CA ALA A 31 2.75 -8.68 1.95
C ALA A 31 2.74 -10.03 1.21
N ILE A 32 3.48 -10.16 0.11
CA ILE A 32 3.39 -11.31 -0.81
C ILE A 32 4.73 -11.95 -1.18
N GLY A 33 5.84 -11.48 -0.61
CA GLY A 33 7.19 -11.95 -0.91
C GLY A 33 7.74 -11.50 -2.27
N SER A 34 7.01 -10.67 -3.01
CA SER A 34 7.35 -10.22 -4.37
C SER A 34 6.99 -8.75 -4.57
N THR A 35 7.75 -8.04 -5.40
CA THR A 35 7.47 -6.63 -5.76
C THR A 35 6.45 -6.50 -6.89
N PHE A 36 6.12 -7.59 -7.59
CA PHE A 36 5.24 -7.55 -8.76
C PHE A 36 3.78 -7.75 -8.36
N VAL A 37 2.96 -6.72 -8.57
CA VAL A 37 1.49 -6.79 -8.47
C VAL A 37 0.82 -7.37 -9.72
N ASN A 38 1.62 -7.83 -10.70
CA ASN A 38 1.10 -8.38 -11.95
C ASN A 38 0.78 -9.87 -11.77
N ASN A 39 -0.43 -10.29 -12.14
CA ASN A 39 -0.94 -11.66 -11.93
C ASN A 39 -1.00 -12.14 -10.46
N LEU A 40 -1.41 -11.27 -9.54
CA LEU A 40 -1.73 -11.70 -8.18
C LEU A 40 -2.98 -12.60 -8.14
N ASN A 41 -2.90 -13.64 -7.33
CA ASN A 41 -4.08 -14.43 -6.94
C ASN A 41 -4.93 -13.66 -5.94
N LYS A 42 -6.23 -13.96 -5.84
CA LYS A 42 -7.16 -13.24 -4.93
C LYS A 42 -6.65 -13.09 -3.49
N SER A 43 -6.02 -14.12 -2.93
CA SER A 43 -5.45 -14.07 -1.58
C SER A 43 -4.25 -13.11 -1.48
N GLN A 44 -3.42 -13.07 -2.52
CA GLN A 44 -2.29 -12.13 -2.59
C GLN A 44 -2.79 -10.70 -2.80
N GLU A 45 -3.79 -10.50 -3.64
CA GLU A 45 -4.44 -9.19 -3.81
C GLU A 45 -4.99 -8.68 -2.49
N LEU A 46 -5.66 -9.54 -1.71
CA LEU A 46 -6.18 -9.19 -0.39
C LEU A 46 -5.05 -8.85 0.59
N ALA A 47 -3.99 -9.65 0.63
CA ALA A 47 -2.83 -9.39 1.50
C ALA A 47 -2.16 -8.04 1.17
N VAL A 48 -1.97 -7.74 -0.12
CA VAL A 48 -1.43 -6.45 -0.56
C VAL A 48 -2.35 -5.29 -0.15
N VAL A 49 -3.66 -5.42 -0.33
CA VAL A 49 -4.62 -4.38 0.09
C VAL A 49 -4.53 -4.13 1.59
N GLN A 50 -4.55 -5.19 2.42
CA GLN A 50 -4.47 -5.08 3.87
C GLN A 50 -3.17 -4.39 4.32
N GLN A 51 -2.04 -4.77 3.71
CA GLN A 51 -0.76 -4.18 4.04
C GLN A 51 -0.68 -2.70 3.62
N LEU A 52 -1.14 -2.35 2.42
CA LEU A 52 -1.15 -0.96 1.98
C LEU A 52 -2.10 -0.09 2.82
N GLU A 53 -3.25 -0.61 3.25
CA GLU A 53 -4.17 0.09 4.17
C GLU A 53 -3.53 0.35 5.53
N LEU A 54 -2.78 -0.61 6.08
CA LEU A 54 -2.04 -0.43 7.33
C LEU A 54 -1.05 0.75 7.23
N TYR A 55 -0.25 0.81 6.16
CA TYR A 55 0.70 1.91 5.96
C TYR A 55 0.01 3.24 5.67
N GLU A 56 -1.16 3.24 5.02
CA GLU A 56 -1.96 4.45 4.86
C GLU A 56 -2.37 5.02 6.23
N GLN A 57 -2.84 4.16 7.14
CA GLN A 57 -3.21 4.56 8.50
C GLN A 57 -2.01 5.06 9.31
N LEU A 58 -0.85 4.40 9.17
CA LEU A 58 0.39 4.83 9.82
C LEU A 58 0.86 6.20 9.30
N GLY A 59 0.84 6.41 7.98
CA GLY A 59 1.20 7.68 7.35
C GLY A 59 0.25 8.82 7.74
N GLN A 60 -1.06 8.55 7.80
CA GLN A 60 -2.04 9.53 8.31
C GLN A 60 -1.79 9.87 9.77
N ASN A 61 -1.54 8.88 10.63
CA ASN A 61 -1.27 9.09 12.05
C ASN A 61 0.02 9.91 12.25
N TYR A 62 1.06 9.64 11.46
CA TYR A 62 2.29 10.42 11.46
C TYR A 62 2.04 11.89 11.09
N LEU A 63 1.32 12.14 9.99
CA LEU A 63 0.95 13.51 9.58
C LEU A 63 0.14 14.23 10.66
N GLN A 64 -0.83 13.55 11.29
CA GLN A 64 -1.63 14.14 12.35
C GLN A 64 -0.81 14.45 13.62
N THR A 65 0.16 13.60 13.95
CA THR A 65 0.98 13.75 15.15
C THR A 65 2.04 14.85 15.00
N TYR A 66 2.58 15.04 13.80
CA TYR A 66 3.67 15.98 13.54
C TYR A 66 3.25 17.29 12.82
N SER A 67 1.99 17.46 12.42
CA SER A 67 1.47 18.74 11.89
C SER A 67 1.12 19.76 13.00
N LYS A 68 2.02 19.99 13.96
CA LYS A 68 1.84 20.95 15.07
C LYS A 68 2.75 22.15 14.94
#